data_AF-A0A5C5VTB1-F1
#
_entry.id   AF-A0A5C5VTB1-F1
#
_cell.length_a   1.000
_cell.length_b   1.000
_cell.length_c   1.000
_cell.angle_alpha   90.00
_cell.angle_beta   90.00
_cell.angle_gamma   90.00
#
_symmetry.space_group_name_H-M   'P 1'
#
loop_
_entity.id
_entity.type
_entity.pdbx_description
1 polymer ?
#
loop_
_entity_poly.entity_id
_entity_poly.type
_entity_poly.pdbx_seq_one_letter_code
_entity_poly.pdbx_strand_id
1 'polypeptide(L)'
;MREPPPGPICPDCGYDLRGGVGPRCPECGLDVAGLAAAPPVWEQRRAIGRVRAYVGTALQVMFRTRRFCRHVAVPVDERSAARFRLVTAGLALPIPVSLIWAALASWDDLRSLVEHAEWWLLAPWVVCALMAHESLTSVGSGLFALGGSEEEIRRRRIALGRYACAPLALGLIGVVALASTAFSTAVAGSPMSDAQVEILLANGLVPLFLFWAARVAVAASLYGRRLAGFGVGLGTLAAWAGTLALWLIIVPLLVFYWGLMIVSTS
;
A
#
# COMPACT_ATOMS: atom_id res chain seq x y z
N MET A 1 36.98 -15.40 2.99
CA MET A 1 36.39 -15.15 4.32
C MET A 1 34.92 -14.80 4.09
N ARG A 2 33.97 -15.41 4.82
CA ARG A 2 32.55 -15.03 4.75
C ARG A 2 32.36 -13.83 5.67
N GLU A 3 31.69 -12.78 5.22
CA GLU A 3 31.31 -11.68 6.10
C GLU A 3 30.43 -12.21 7.24
N PRO A 4 30.65 -11.77 8.49
CA PRO A 4 29.80 -12.15 9.61
C PRO A 4 28.35 -11.70 9.33
N PRO A 5 27.35 -12.48 9.75
CA PRO A 5 25.95 -12.12 9.52
C PRO A 5 25.66 -10.73 10.09
N PRO A 6 24.83 -9.93 9.41
CA PRO A 6 24.55 -8.57 9.82
C PRO A 6 23.92 -8.57 11.21
N GLY A 7 24.53 -7.80 12.12
CA GLY A 7 24.11 -7.70 13.51
C GLY A 7 22.86 -6.84 13.71
N PRO A 8 22.33 -6.81 14.95
CA PRO A 8 21.38 -5.80 15.35
C PRO A 8 21.98 -4.40 15.26
N ILE A 9 21.22 -3.44 14.74
CA ILE A 9 21.65 -2.04 14.60
C ILE A 9 20.68 -1.13 15.34
N CYS A 10 21.18 -0.02 15.90
CA CYS A 10 20.33 0.97 16.51
C CYS A 10 19.41 1.60 15.44
N PRO A 11 18.08 1.59 15.61
CA PRO A 11 17.16 2.13 14.60
C PRO A 11 17.21 3.65 14.47
N ASP A 12 17.79 4.35 15.45
CA ASP A 12 17.88 5.81 15.49
C ASP A 12 19.18 6.31 14.85
N CYS A 13 20.35 5.92 15.39
CA CYS A 13 21.66 6.39 14.90
C CYS A 13 22.38 5.41 13.96
N GLY A 14 21.94 4.16 13.84
CA GLY A 14 22.59 3.15 13.00
C GLY A 14 23.73 2.35 13.65
N TYR A 15 24.14 2.69 14.87
CA TYR A 15 25.25 2.03 15.58
C TYR A 15 25.07 0.50 15.68
N ASP A 16 26.13 -0.26 15.42
CA ASP A 16 26.16 -1.72 15.56
C ASP A 16 26.09 -2.13 17.04
N LEU A 17 25.00 -2.80 17.43
CA LEU A 17 24.74 -3.15 18.82
C LEU A 17 25.46 -4.44 19.27
N ARG A 18 26.20 -5.12 18.40
CA ARG A 18 26.91 -6.37 18.74
C ARG A 18 27.95 -6.21 19.84
N GLY A 19 28.57 -5.03 19.95
CA GLY A 19 29.58 -4.73 20.98
C GLY A 19 29.02 -4.08 22.26
N GLY A 20 27.73 -3.72 22.28
CA GLY A 20 27.13 -3.02 23.41
C GLY A 20 26.73 -3.96 24.53
N VAL A 21 27.17 -3.68 25.76
CA VAL A 21 26.83 -4.47 26.96
C VAL A 21 25.59 -3.94 27.71
N GLY A 22 25.08 -2.76 27.32
CA GLY A 22 24.04 -2.05 28.05
C GLY A 22 22.65 -2.09 27.39
N PRO A 23 21.59 -1.78 28.15
CA PRO A 23 20.23 -1.66 27.62
C PRO A 23 20.02 -0.38 26.79
N ARG A 24 21.03 0.49 26.66
CA ARG A 24 20.95 1.73 25.89
C ARG A 24 22.02 1.77 24.82
N CYS A 25 21.69 2.36 23.68
CA CYS A 25 22.66 2.63 22.62
C CYS A 25 23.74 3.60 23.15
N PRO A 26 25.04 3.29 23.00
CA PRO A 26 26.12 4.15 23.51
C PRO A 26 26.18 5.51 22.80
N GLU A 27 25.71 5.60 21.55
CA GLU A 27 25.77 6.83 20.77
C GLU A 27 24.59 7.78 21.02
N CYS A 28 23.36 7.28 20.94
CA CYS A 28 22.15 8.11 21.01
C CYS A 28 21.35 7.95 22.31
N GLY A 29 21.74 7.03 23.18
CA GLY A 29 21.03 6.76 24.43
C GLY A 29 19.67 6.06 24.29
N LEU A 30 19.25 5.69 23.08
CA LEU A 30 18.01 4.96 22.84
C LEU A 30 17.98 3.67 23.66
N ASP A 31 16.88 3.44 24.38
CA ASP A 31 16.65 2.17 25.06
C ASP A 31 16.47 1.04 24.04
N VAL A 32 17.46 0.15 24.02
CA VAL A 32 17.53 -1.04 23.16
C VAL A 32 17.11 -2.30 23.92
N ALA A 33 16.78 -2.22 25.21
CA ALA A 33 16.18 -3.33 25.95
C ALA A 33 14.80 -3.64 25.36
N GLY A 34 14.75 -4.67 24.52
CA GLY A 34 13.54 -5.05 23.76
C GLY A 34 13.60 -4.74 22.26
N LEU A 35 14.72 -4.23 21.74
CA LEU A 35 15.00 -4.22 20.30
C LEU A 35 15.40 -5.58 19.74
N ALA A 36 15.61 -6.60 20.60
CA ALA A 36 15.59 -8.01 20.22
C ALA A 36 14.17 -8.45 19.83
N ALA A 37 13.54 -7.71 18.92
CA ALA A 37 12.26 -8.05 18.37
C ALA A 37 12.45 -9.31 17.54
N ALA A 38 11.59 -10.30 17.78
CA ALA A 38 11.43 -11.41 16.85
C ALA A 38 11.21 -10.86 15.43
N PRO A 39 11.65 -11.56 14.37
CA PRO A 39 11.45 -11.11 12.99
C PRO A 39 9.97 -10.84 12.71
N PRO A 40 9.64 -10.00 11.70
CA PRO A 40 8.25 -9.74 11.33
C PRO A 40 7.43 -11.03 11.23
N VAL A 41 6.17 -10.99 11.67
CA VAL A 41 5.31 -12.18 11.78
C VAL A 41 5.23 -12.96 10.46
N TRP A 42 5.26 -12.26 9.31
CA TRP A 42 5.30 -12.86 7.98
C TRP A 42 6.54 -13.72 7.71
N GLU A 43 7.69 -13.40 8.28
CA GLU A 43 8.90 -14.22 8.17
C GLU A 43 8.74 -15.56 8.90
N GLN A 44 7.90 -15.57 9.93
CA GLN A 44 7.58 -16.76 10.71
C GLN A 44 6.48 -17.63 10.07
N ARG A 45 6.03 -17.31 8.85
CA ARG A 45 4.92 -18.01 8.15
C ARG A 45 5.07 -19.53 8.00
N ARG A 46 6.30 -20.05 8.04
CA ARG A 46 6.56 -21.50 8.02
C ARG A 46 6.22 -22.17 9.35
N ALA A 47 6.39 -21.47 10.47
CA ALA A 47 6.13 -21.98 11.81
C ALA A 47 4.67 -21.79 12.24
N ILE A 48 4.07 -20.63 11.97
CA ILE A 48 2.71 -20.29 12.44
C ILE A 48 1.61 -20.42 11.38
N GLY A 49 1.98 -20.79 10.15
CA GLY A 49 1.07 -20.87 8.99
C GLY A 49 0.92 -19.55 8.23
N ARG A 50 0.62 -19.64 6.92
CA ARG A 50 0.61 -18.50 5.99
C ARG A 50 -0.50 -17.48 6.30
N VAL A 51 -1.72 -17.95 6.53
CA VAL A 51 -2.89 -17.08 6.78
C VAL A 51 -2.71 -16.30 8.08
N ARG A 52 -2.37 -17.00 9.17
CA ARG A 52 -2.12 -16.37 10.48
C ARG A 52 -0.96 -15.39 10.40
N ALA A 53 0.10 -15.73 9.68
CA ALA A 53 1.23 -14.83 9.48
C ALA A 53 0.86 -13.58 8.67
N TYR A 54 0.03 -13.74 7.63
CA TYR A 54 -0.47 -12.64 6.82
C TYR A 54 -1.29 -11.66 7.66
N VAL A 55 -2.34 -12.17 8.33
CA VAL A 55 -3.25 -11.36 9.17
C VAL A 55 -2.47 -10.71 10.31
N GLY A 56 -1.61 -11.46 11.00
CA GLY A 56 -0.79 -10.92 12.08
C GLY A 56 0.12 -9.78 11.62
N THR A 57 0.72 -9.90 10.44
CA THR A 57 1.55 -8.83 9.85
C THR A 57 0.71 -7.63 9.45
N ALA A 58 -0.44 -7.84 8.80
CA ALA A 58 -1.33 -6.76 8.39
C ALA A 58 -1.83 -5.95 9.60
N LEU A 59 -2.33 -6.63 10.64
CA LEU A 59 -2.75 -5.98 11.88
C LEU A 59 -1.60 -5.23 12.57
N GLN A 60 -0.38 -5.79 12.54
CA GLN A 60 0.78 -5.13 13.13
C GLN A 60 1.17 -3.86 12.37
N VAL A 61 1.13 -3.88 11.04
CA VAL A 61 1.41 -2.71 10.19
C VAL A 61 0.35 -1.63 10.40
N MET A 62 -0.93 -2.00 10.41
CA MET A 62 -2.05 -1.05 10.49
C MET A 62 -2.22 -0.46 11.89
N PHE A 63 -2.20 -1.29 12.93
CA PHE A 63 -2.60 -0.87 14.28
C PHE A 63 -1.41 -0.73 15.24
N ARG A 64 -0.24 -1.26 14.87
CA ARG A 64 0.96 -1.25 15.72
C ARG A 64 2.20 -0.78 14.96
N THR A 65 2.03 0.20 14.07
CA THR A 65 3.06 0.67 13.13
C THR A 65 4.39 1.00 13.80
N ARG A 66 4.38 1.72 14.93
CA ARG A 66 5.61 2.03 15.68
C ARG A 66 6.36 0.78 16.15
N ARG A 67 5.62 -0.24 16.62
CA ARG A 67 6.20 -1.53 17.02
C ARG A 67 6.67 -2.33 15.79
N PHE A 68 5.98 -2.21 14.66
CA PHE A 68 6.41 -2.79 13.40
C PHE A 68 7.73 -2.17 12.91
N CYS A 69 7.88 -0.85 12.95
CA CYS A 69 9.10 -0.17 12.49
C CYS A 69 10.35 -0.51 13.33
N ARG A 70 10.20 -0.96 14.58
CA ARG A 70 11.33 -1.46 15.39
C ARG A 70 12.04 -2.67 14.78
N HIS A 71 11.40 -3.39 13.85
CA HIS A 71 12.05 -4.50 13.15
C HIS A 71 13.18 -4.04 12.22
N VAL A 72 13.35 -2.73 11.99
CA VAL A 72 14.49 -2.21 11.23
C VAL A 72 15.83 -2.51 11.92
N ALA A 73 15.79 -2.70 13.24
CA ALA A 73 16.96 -3.08 14.04
C ALA A 73 17.43 -4.52 13.75
N VAL A 74 16.58 -5.37 13.16
CA VAL A 74 16.84 -6.79 12.90
C VAL A 74 16.96 -7.00 11.38
N PRO A 75 17.77 -7.96 10.89
CA PRO A 75 17.78 -8.29 9.48
C PRO A 75 16.38 -8.68 8.99
N VAL A 76 15.91 -8.05 7.91
CA VAL A 76 14.61 -8.33 7.27
C VAL A 76 14.87 -8.95 5.91
N ASP A 77 14.29 -10.11 5.63
CA ASP A 77 14.46 -10.76 4.33
C ASP A 77 13.65 -10.00 3.27
N GLU A 78 14.37 -9.33 2.37
CA GLU A 78 13.80 -8.59 1.24
C GLU A 78 12.91 -9.45 0.36
N ARG A 79 13.27 -10.72 0.13
CA ARG A 79 12.46 -11.65 -0.68
C ARG A 79 11.14 -11.98 0.01
N SER A 80 11.17 -12.17 1.32
CA SER A 80 9.98 -12.37 2.16
C SER A 80 9.05 -11.16 2.09
N ALA A 81 9.60 -9.95 2.21
CA ALA A 81 8.83 -8.70 2.11
C ALA A 81 8.21 -8.49 0.72
N ALA A 82 8.95 -8.78 -0.35
CA ALA A 82 8.42 -8.74 -1.71
C ALA A 82 7.28 -9.74 -1.93
N ARG A 83 7.38 -10.95 -1.37
CA ARG A 83 6.30 -11.94 -1.42
C ARG A 83 5.05 -11.49 -0.67
N PHE A 84 5.19 -10.88 0.51
CA PHE A 84 4.05 -10.30 1.22
C PHE A 84 3.31 -9.29 0.33
N ARG A 85 4.07 -8.39 -0.29
CA ARG A 85 3.54 -7.37 -1.20
C ARG A 85 2.82 -7.98 -2.40
N LEU A 86 3.39 -9.00 -3.03
CA LEU A 86 2.75 -9.71 -4.14
C LEU A 86 1.45 -10.39 -3.71
N VAL A 87 1.42 -11.01 -2.53
CA VAL A 87 0.19 -11.60 -1.99
C VAL A 87 -0.86 -10.52 -1.76
N THR A 88 -0.50 -9.40 -1.12
CA THR A 88 -1.44 -8.29 -0.88
C THR A 88 -1.93 -7.65 -2.18
N ALA A 89 -1.06 -7.46 -3.16
CA ALA A 89 -1.46 -6.97 -4.48
C ALA A 89 -2.38 -7.97 -5.20
N GLY A 90 -2.09 -9.27 -5.11
CA GLY A 90 -2.95 -10.33 -5.63
C GLY A 90 -4.32 -10.35 -4.98
N LEU A 91 -4.41 -10.10 -3.67
CA LEU A 91 -5.68 -9.97 -2.95
C LEU A 91 -6.43 -8.67 -3.29
N ALA A 92 -5.72 -7.64 -3.75
CA ALA A 92 -6.32 -6.38 -4.19
C ALA A 92 -6.78 -6.43 -5.65
N LEU A 93 -6.24 -7.32 -6.50
CA LEU A 93 -6.60 -7.45 -7.93
C LEU A 93 -8.09 -7.74 -8.22
N PRO A 94 -8.82 -8.52 -7.40
CA PRO A 94 -10.25 -8.69 -7.60
C PRO A 94 -11.03 -7.37 -7.62
N ILE A 95 -10.52 -6.30 -7.00
CA ILE A 95 -11.14 -4.97 -7.02
C ILE A 95 -11.26 -4.44 -8.46
N PRO A 96 -10.17 -4.14 -9.19
CA PRO A 96 -10.27 -3.67 -10.57
C PRO A 96 -10.94 -4.68 -11.50
N VAL A 97 -10.77 -5.99 -11.28
CA VAL A 97 -11.43 -7.01 -12.11
C VAL A 97 -12.95 -6.99 -11.94
N SER A 98 -13.43 -6.92 -10.70
CA SER A 98 -14.88 -6.85 -10.42
C SER A 98 -15.52 -5.61 -11.02
N LEU A 99 -14.78 -4.50 -11.06
CA LEU A 99 -15.23 -3.25 -11.68
C LEU A 99 -15.30 -3.33 -13.19
N ILE A 100 -14.25 -3.86 -13.83
CA ILE A 100 -14.24 -4.07 -15.28
C ILE A 100 -15.39 -5.01 -15.65
N TRP A 101 -15.58 -6.09 -14.88
CA TRP A 101 -16.64 -7.04 -15.13
C TRP A 101 -18.03 -6.41 -14.95
N ALA A 102 -18.27 -5.70 -13.85
CA ALA A 102 -19.51 -4.95 -13.65
C ALA A 102 -19.75 -3.97 -14.80
N ALA A 103 -18.69 -3.31 -15.27
CA ALA A 103 -18.81 -2.33 -16.34
C ALA A 103 -19.12 -2.94 -17.71
N LEU A 104 -18.60 -4.14 -17.98
CA LEU A 104 -18.87 -4.88 -19.21
C LEU A 104 -20.22 -5.59 -19.19
N ALA A 105 -20.65 -6.10 -18.03
CA ALA A 105 -21.90 -6.82 -17.87
C ALA A 105 -23.13 -5.93 -18.08
N SER A 106 -22.97 -4.62 -17.89
CA SER A 106 -24.05 -3.64 -17.98
C SER A 106 -23.69 -2.52 -18.97
N TRP A 107 -23.21 -2.83 -20.17
CA TRP A 107 -22.70 -1.82 -21.12
C TRP A 107 -23.70 -0.69 -21.41
N ASP A 108 -25.00 -1.00 -21.51
CA ASP A 108 -26.05 0.00 -21.70
C ASP A 108 -26.30 0.86 -20.44
N ASP A 109 -26.24 0.26 -19.24
CA ASP A 109 -26.30 0.99 -17.98
C ASP A 109 -25.00 1.74 -17.68
N LEU A 110 -23.86 1.26 -18.16
CA LEU A 110 -22.58 1.97 -18.03
C LEU A 110 -22.58 3.19 -18.92
N ARG A 111 -23.16 3.10 -20.12
CA ARG A 111 -23.33 4.26 -20.99
C ARG A 111 -24.25 5.29 -20.34
N SER A 112 -25.36 4.86 -19.75
CA SER A 112 -26.26 5.76 -19.02
C SER A 112 -25.60 6.34 -17.77
N LEU A 113 -24.79 5.56 -17.03
CA LEU A 113 -23.91 6.03 -15.96
C LEU A 113 -22.82 6.96 -16.48
N VAL A 114 -22.20 6.75 -17.63
CA VAL A 114 -21.15 7.68 -18.12
C VAL A 114 -21.78 8.98 -18.61
N GLU A 115 -23.01 8.92 -19.13
CA GLU A 115 -23.75 10.09 -19.60
C GLU A 115 -24.41 10.88 -18.45
N HIS A 116 -24.78 10.24 -17.34
CA HIS A 116 -25.49 10.88 -16.20
C HIS A 116 -24.77 10.79 -14.86
N ALA A 117 -23.94 9.77 -14.65
CA ALA A 117 -23.17 9.62 -13.43
C ALA A 117 -22.01 10.59 -13.46
N GLU A 118 -22.01 11.43 -12.45
CA GLU A 118 -20.95 12.35 -12.19
C GLU A 118 -19.64 11.54 -12.01
N TRP A 119 -18.68 11.75 -12.92
CA TRP A 119 -17.39 11.06 -13.07
C TRP A 119 -16.62 10.80 -11.76
N TRP A 120 -16.93 11.51 -10.67
CA TRP A 120 -16.38 11.25 -9.34
C TRP A 120 -16.78 9.90 -8.75
N LEU A 121 -17.84 9.23 -9.24
CA LEU A 121 -18.19 7.87 -8.80
C LEU A 121 -17.15 6.82 -9.23
N LEU A 122 -16.48 7.03 -10.36
CA LEU A 122 -15.42 6.16 -10.86
C LEU A 122 -14.03 6.52 -10.29
N ALA A 123 -13.86 7.76 -9.82
CA ALA A 123 -12.57 8.27 -9.36
C ALA A 123 -11.95 7.44 -8.21
N PRO A 124 -12.67 7.03 -7.14
CA PRO A 124 -12.10 6.22 -6.06
C PRO A 124 -11.52 4.90 -6.56
N TRP A 125 -12.17 4.30 -7.54
CA TRP A 125 -11.85 2.98 -8.07
C TRP A 125 -10.65 3.00 -9.02
N VAL A 126 -10.60 3.98 -9.93
CA VAL A 126 -9.41 4.25 -10.74
C VAL A 126 -8.23 4.49 -9.82
N VAL A 127 -8.41 5.32 -8.81
CA VAL A 127 -7.41 5.60 -7.79
C VAL A 127 -6.94 4.32 -7.05
N CYS A 128 -7.83 3.42 -6.65
CA CYS A 128 -7.46 2.12 -6.07
C CYS A 128 -6.62 1.27 -7.03
N ALA A 129 -6.96 1.22 -8.32
CA ALA A 129 -6.20 0.48 -9.32
C ALA A 129 -4.79 1.06 -9.50
N LEU A 130 -4.65 2.39 -9.49
CA LEU A 130 -3.37 3.09 -9.55
C LEU A 130 -2.50 2.83 -8.33
N MET A 131 -3.12 2.73 -7.15
CA MET A 131 -2.41 2.38 -5.91
C MET A 131 -1.94 0.93 -5.88
N ALA A 132 -2.76 0.01 -6.38
CA ALA A 132 -2.37 -1.38 -6.56
C ALA A 132 -1.18 -1.47 -7.54
N HIS A 133 -1.24 -0.69 -8.62
CA HIS A 133 -0.14 -0.56 -9.58
C HIS A 133 1.12 0.06 -8.95
N GLU A 134 1.00 1.12 -8.14
CA GLU A 134 2.14 1.70 -7.42
C GLU A 134 2.77 0.70 -6.44
N SER A 135 1.92 -0.06 -5.74
CA SER A 135 2.34 -1.13 -4.82
C SER A 135 3.11 -2.23 -5.55
N LEU A 136 2.73 -2.55 -6.80
CA LEU A 136 3.43 -3.52 -7.64
C LEU A 136 4.76 -2.97 -8.17
N THR A 137 4.77 -1.73 -8.66
CA THR A 137 5.91 -1.11 -9.36
C THR A 137 7.05 -0.66 -8.46
N SER A 138 6.91 -0.75 -7.13
CA SER A 138 7.93 -0.35 -6.16
C SER A 138 8.30 1.14 -6.18
N VAL A 139 7.59 1.99 -6.91
CA VAL A 139 7.84 3.44 -6.98
C VAL A 139 7.90 4.05 -5.56
N GLY A 140 7.01 3.60 -4.69
CA GLY A 140 6.98 3.99 -3.29
C GLY A 140 8.20 3.60 -2.44
N SER A 141 9.01 2.64 -2.88
CA SER A 141 10.24 2.23 -2.19
C SER A 141 11.36 3.27 -2.30
N GLY A 142 11.33 4.11 -3.34
CA GLY A 142 12.27 5.22 -3.50
C GLY A 142 12.22 6.22 -2.34
N LEU A 143 11.04 6.44 -1.76
CA LEU A 143 10.89 7.30 -0.57
C LEU A 143 11.64 6.75 0.64
N PHE A 144 11.80 5.42 0.74
CA PHE A 144 12.56 4.76 1.80
C PHE A 144 14.07 4.69 1.51
N ALA A 145 14.48 5.07 0.30
CA ALA A 145 15.88 5.18 -0.12
C ALA A 145 16.46 6.58 0.10
N LEU A 146 15.61 7.58 0.32
CA LEU A 146 16.02 8.96 0.59
C LEU A 146 16.59 9.04 2.02
N GLY A 147 17.86 9.38 2.14
CA GLY A 147 18.57 9.55 3.41
C GLY A 147 19.99 8.98 3.35
N GLY A 148 20.97 9.72 3.86
CA GLY A 148 22.40 9.33 3.90
C GLY A 148 22.72 8.23 4.91
N SER A 149 21.79 7.31 5.19
CA SER A 149 22.03 6.20 6.11
C SER A 149 22.96 5.16 5.47
N GLU A 150 23.68 4.42 6.31
CA GLU A 150 24.42 3.24 5.89
C GLU A 150 23.55 2.31 5.03
N GLU A 151 24.18 1.67 4.04
CA GLU A 151 23.53 0.85 3.03
C GLU A 151 22.62 -0.25 3.63
N GLU A 152 23.04 -0.81 4.76
CA GLU A 152 22.30 -1.86 5.45
C GLU A 152 20.98 -1.33 6.06
N ILE A 153 20.99 -0.18 6.72
CA ILE A 153 19.78 0.47 7.25
C ILE A 153 18.82 0.79 6.10
N ARG A 154 19.37 1.31 5.00
CA ARG A 154 18.60 1.64 3.79
C ARG A 154 17.88 0.40 3.24
N ARG A 155 18.58 -0.72 3.09
CA ARG A 155 17.97 -1.99 2.64
C ARG A 155 16.86 -2.48 3.56
N ARG A 156 17.08 -2.42 4.88
CA ARG A 156 16.06 -2.82 5.87
C ARG A 156 14.83 -1.92 5.84
N ARG A 157 15.00 -0.60 5.67
CA ARG A 157 13.89 0.36 5.50
C ARG A 157 13.09 0.08 4.23
N ILE A 158 13.77 -0.16 3.11
CA ILE A 158 13.13 -0.53 1.83
C ILE A 158 12.33 -1.83 2.00
N ALA A 159 12.90 -2.85 2.66
CA ALA A 159 12.22 -4.11 2.93
C ALA A 159 10.97 -3.90 3.79
N LEU A 160 11.05 -3.11 4.87
CA LEU A 160 9.89 -2.80 5.71
C LEU A 160 8.82 -1.99 4.97
N GLY A 161 9.23 -1.06 4.10
CA GLY A 161 8.33 -0.26 3.27
C GLY A 161 7.42 -1.12 2.38
N ARG A 162 7.87 -2.31 1.96
CA ARG A 162 7.04 -3.24 1.17
C ARG A 162 5.85 -3.79 1.94
N TYR A 163 5.89 -3.83 3.28
CA TYR A 163 4.75 -4.25 4.09
C TYR A 163 3.70 -3.14 4.29
N ALA A 164 4.03 -1.89 3.96
CA ALA A 164 3.09 -0.77 4.08
C ALA A 164 1.87 -0.88 3.16
N CYS A 165 1.87 -1.83 2.21
CA CYS A 165 0.70 -2.20 1.41
C CYS A 165 -0.40 -2.95 2.17
N ALA A 166 -0.15 -3.39 3.41
CA ALA A 166 -1.10 -4.18 4.19
C ALA A 166 -2.55 -3.66 4.21
N PRO A 167 -2.86 -2.35 4.30
CA PRO A 167 -4.24 -1.87 4.29
C PRO A 167 -5.01 -2.18 3.01
N LEU A 168 -4.34 -2.40 1.87
CA LEU A 168 -5.00 -2.79 0.62
C LEU A 168 -5.72 -4.13 0.75
N ALA A 169 -5.33 -4.97 1.70
CA ALA A 169 -6.04 -6.22 2.01
C ALA A 169 -7.48 -5.98 2.47
N LEU A 170 -7.77 -4.83 3.09
CA LEU A 170 -9.13 -4.44 3.48
C LEU A 170 -10.01 -4.15 2.27
N GLY A 171 -9.42 -3.87 1.11
CA GLY A 171 -10.18 -3.69 -0.13
C GLY A 171 -10.98 -4.93 -0.52
N LEU A 172 -10.56 -6.14 -0.11
CA LEU A 172 -11.34 -7.36 -0.31
C LEU A 172 -12.71 -7.31 0.39
N ILE A 173 -12.78 -6.67 1.57
CA ILE A 173 -14.06 -6.44 2.27
C ILE A 173 -14.98 -5.58 1.40
N GLY A 174 -14.41 -4.56 0.75
CA GLY A 174 -15.12 -3.72 -0.20
C GLY A 174 -15.61 -4.50 -1.43
N VAL A 175 -14.79 -5.41 -1.99
CA VAL A 175 -15.22 -6.29 -3.10
C VAL A 175 -16.38 -7.19 -2.69
N VAL A 176 -16.30 -7.81 -1.50
CA VAL A 176 -17.37 -8.69 -1.01
C VAL A 176 -18.65 -7.88 -0.78
N ALA A 177 -18.56 -6.68 -0.22
CA ALA A 177 -19.70 -5.79 -0.06
C ALA A 177 -20.30 -5.39 -1.42
N LEU A 178 -19.46 -5.00 -2.39
CA LEU A 178 -19.87 -4.67 -3.75
C LEU A 178 -20.59 -5.85 -4.44
N ALA A 179 -19.99 -7.03 -4.40
CA ALA A 179 -20.55 -8.24 -5.00
C ALA A 179 -21.89 -8.61 -4.34
N SER A 180 -22.00 -8.46 -3.01
CA SER A 180 -23.23 -8.73 -2.28
C SER A 180 -24.34 -7.74 -2.65
N THR A 181 -24.00 -6.46 -2.80
CA THR A 181 -24.94 -5.41 -3.25
C THR A 181 -25.41 -5.67 -4.67
N ALA A 182 -24.47 -5.94 -5.60
CA ALA A 182 -24.79 -6.23 -7.00
C ALA A 182 -25.64 -7.50 -7.16
N PHE A 183 -25.36 -8.53 -6.36
CA PHE A 183 -26.20 -9.73 -6.33
C PHE A 183 -27.62 -9.41 -5.82
N SER A 184 -27.73 -8.62 -4.76
CA SER A 184 -29.03 -8.26 -4.18
C SER A 184 -29.89 -7.46 -5.15
N THR A 185 -29.31 -6.51 -5.89
CA THR A 185 -30.03 -5.73 -6.91
C THR A 185 -30.44 -6.59 -8.10
N ALA A 186 -29.57 -7.50 -8.55
CA ALA A 186 -29.88 -8.43 -9.62
C ALA A 186 -31.05 -9.36 -9.26
N VAL A 187 -31.09 -9.87 -8.02
CA VAL A 187 -32.20 -10.72 -7.54
C VAL A 187 -33.50 -9.93 -7.38
N ALA A 188 -33.41 -8.66 -6.95
CA ALA A 188 -34.58 -7.81 -6.75
C ALA A 188 -35.17 -7.23 -8.04
N GLY A 189 -34.40 -7.20 -9.14
CA GLY A 189 -34.80 -6.54 -10.39
C GLY A 189 -34.98 -5.02 -10.24
N SER A 190 -34.41 -4.42 -9.19
CA SER A 190 -34.51 -2.99 -8.88
C SER A 190 -33.18 -2.27 -9.13
N PRO A 191 -33.20 -1.00 -9.56
CA PRO A 191 -31.98 -0.20 -9.65
C PRO A 191 -31.31 -0.06 -8.28
N MET A 192 -30.00 0.24 -8.27
CA MET A 192 -29.29 0.57 -7.03
C MET A 192 -29.91 1.81 -6.38
N SER A 193 -30.20 1.72 -5.09
CA SER A 193 -30.56 2.87 -4.27
C SER A 193 -29.35 3.79 -4.01
N ASP A 194 -29.59 5.08 -3.76
CA ASP A 194 -28.55 6.05 -3.42
C ASP A 194 -27.67 5.59 -2.24
N ALA A 195 -28.30 4.99 -1.21
CA ALA A 195 -27.58 4.44 -0.06
C ALA A 195 -26.59 3.31 -0.45
N GLN A 196 -26.95 2.48 -1.45
CA GLN A 196 -26.04 1.43 -1.95
C GLN A 196 -24.86 2.03 -2.71
N VAL A 197 -25.06 3.15 -3.42
CA VAL A 197 -23.99 3.88 -4.10
C VAL A 197 -23.03 4.50 -3.08
N GLU A 198 -23.55 5.15 -2.03
CA GLU A 198 -22.73 5.71 -0.94
C GLU A 198 -21.88 4.64 -0.23
N ILE A 199 -22.49 3.48 0.07
CA ILE A 199 -21.78 2.35 0.67
C ILE A 199 -20.66 1.87 -0.26
N LEU A 200 -20.90 1.80 -1.57
CA LEU A 200 -19.89 1.44 -2.57
C LEU A 200 -18.68 2.37 -2.51
N LEU A 201 -18.94 3.68 -2.49
CA LEU A 201 -17.90 4.71 -2.48
C LEU A 201 -17.09 4.68 -1.19
N ALA A 202 -17.77 4.56 -0.05
CA ALA A 202 -17.11 4.44 1.25
C ALA A 202 -16.18 3.22 1.29
N ASN A 203 -16.60 2.10 0.70
CA ASN A 203 -15.79 0.88 0.61
C ASN A 203 -14.57 1.01 -0.29
N GLY A 204 -14.59 1.88 -1.31
CA GLY A 204 -13.41 2.21 -2.11
C GLY A 204 -12.47 3.21 -1.43
N LEU A 205 -13.02 4.28 -0.85
CA LEU A 205 -12.27 5.39 -0.27
C LEU A 205 -11.61 5.06 1.07
N VAL A 206 -12.21 4.22 1.91
CA VAL A 206 -11.65 3.89 3.23
C VAL A 206 -10.34 3.10 3.13
N PRO A 207 -10.23 1.97 2.39
CA PRO A 207 -8.96 1.25 2.23
C PRO A 207 -7.86 2.12 1.63
N LEU A 208 -8.25 3.05 0.75
CA LEU A 208 -7.36 4.00 0.11
C LEU A 208 -6.74 4.97 1.13
N PHE A 209 -7.58 5.62 1.93
CA PHE A 209 -7.14 6.50 2.99
C PHE A 209 -6.26 5.76 3.99
N LEU A 210 -6.64 4.53 4.37
CA LEU A 210 -5.85 3.70 5.29
C LEU A 210 -4.49 3.29 4.71
N PHE A 211 -4.42 2.97 3.41
CA PHE A 211 -3.15 2.70 2.73
C PHE A 211 -2.22 3.91 2.76
N TRP A 212 -2.74 5.08 2.39
CA TRP A 212 -1.99 6.33 2.45
C TRP A 212 -1.50 6.63 3.87
N ALA A 213 -2.41 6.56 4.85
CA ALA A 213 -2.10 6.82 6.26
C ALA A 213 -1.05 5.84 6.81
N ALA A 214 -1.13 4.55 6.48
CA ALA A 214 -0.15 3.56 6.90
C ALA A 214 1.24 3.85 6.33
N ARG A 215 1.34 4.28 5.06
CA ARG A 215 2.62 4.65 4.45
C ARG A 215 3.25 5.87 5.13
N VAL A 216 2.45 6.91 5.36
CA VAL A 216 2.89 8.11 6.10
C VAL A 216 3.33 7.72 7.51
N ALA A 217 2.56 6.87 8.21
CA ALA A 217 2.88 6.41 9.55
C ALA A 217 4.17 5.57 9.61
N VAL A 218 4.37 4.65 8.65
CA VAL A 218 5.60 3.85 8.55
C VAL A 218 6.80 4.76 8.27
N ALA A 219 6.68 5.68 7.32
CA ALA A 219 7.78 6.58 6.99
C ALA A 219 8.11 7.54 8.14
N ALA A 220 7.11 8.17 8.75
CA ALA A 220 7.30 9.02 9.93
C ALA A 220 7.93 8.26 11.10
N SER A 221 7.61 6.97 11.25
CA SER A 221 8.19 6.11 12.28
C SER A 221 9.63 5.70 11.98
N LEU A 222 10.03 5.58 10.70
CA LEU A 222 11.38 5.17 10.29
C LEU A 222 12.39 6.33 10.24
N TYR A 223 11.92 7.55 10.02
CA TYR A 223 12.78 8.72 9.80
C TYR A 223 12.70 9.78 10.93
N GLY A 224 11.91 9.54 11.97
CA GLY A 224 11.78 10.45 13.10
C GLY A 224 10.87 11.66 12.85
N ARG A 225 10.49 12.36 13.94
CA ARG A 225 9.40 13.35 13.94
C ARG A 225 9.69 14.67 13.22
N ARG A 226 10.96 15.04 12.99
CA ARG A 226 11.31 16.45 12.68
C ARG A 226 11.23 16.85 11.20
N LEU A 227 11.40 15.93 10.24
CA LEU A 227 11.44 16.29 8.81
C LEU A 227 10.66 15.34 7.88
N ALA A 228 10.41 14.10 8.32
CA ALA A 228 9.89 13.06 7.43
C ALA A 228 8.37 13.03 7.29
N GLY A 229 7.61 13.41 8.33
CA GLY A 229 6.15 13.42 8.25
C GLY A 229 5.63 14.37 7.17
N PHE A 230 6.21 15.58 7.12
CA PHE A 230 5.80 16.60 6.16
C PHE A 230 6.33 16.32 4.76
N GLY A 231 7.62 16.00 4.60
CA GLY A 231 8.22 15.70 3.30
C GLY A 231 7.66 14.44 2.64
N VAL A 232 7.41 13.38 3.41
CA VAL A 232 6.80 12.14 2.87
C VAL A 232 5.32 12.35 2.62
N GLY A 233 4.60 13.08 3.49
CA GLY A 233 3.21 13.44 3.24
C GLY A 233 3.05 14.23 1.94
N LEU A 234 3.85 15.30 1.79
CA LEU A 234 3.82 16.17 0.61
C LEU A 234 4.34 15.46 -0.65
N GLY A 235 5.41 14.67 -0.54
CA GLY A 235 5.94 13.88 -1.65
C GLY A 235 4.98 12.78 -2.11
N THR A 236 4.26 12.17 -1.16
CA THR A 236 3.17 11.23 -1.48
C THR A 236 2.03 11.98 -2.16
N LEU A 237 1.56 13.10 -1.61
CA LEU A 237 0.52 13.92 -2.24
C LEU A 237 0.92 14.44 -3.64
N ALA A 238 2.18 14.80 -3.85
CA ALA A 238 2.69 15.23 -5.14
C ALA A 238 2.78 14.08 -6.15
N ALA A 239 3.28 12.90 -5.72
CA ALA A 239 3.27 11.69 -6.55
C ALA A 239 1.83 11.29 -6.93
N TRP A 240 0.90 11.44 -5.99
CA TRP A 240 -0.52 11.27 -6.21
C TRP A 240 -1.08 12.26 -7.22
N ALA A 241 -0.87 13.56 -7.02
CA ALA A 241 -1.33 14.60 -7.93
C ALA A 241 -0.77 14.40 -9.34
N GLY A 242 0.51 14.01 -9.45
CA GLY A 242 1.15 13.69 -10.73
C GLY A 242 0.54 12.45 -11.40
N THR A 243 0.27 11.39 -10.64
CA THR A 243 -0.39 10.18 -11.16
C THR A 243 -1.83 10.49 -11.59
N LEU A 244 -2.55 11.28 -10.80
CA LEU A 244 -3.93 11.67 -11.07
C LEU A 244 -3.99 12.58 -12.31
N ALA A 245 -3.06 13.51 -12.47
CA ALA A 245 -2.91 14.32 -13.68
C ALA A 245 -2.57 13.45 -14.92
N LEU A 246 -1.68 12.47 -14.79
CA LEU A 246 -1.38 11.53 -15.87
C LEU A 246 -2.64 10.79 -16.34
N TRP A 247 -3.47 10.32 -15.41
CA TRP A 247 -4.67 9.54 -15.75
C TRP A 247 -5.88 10.37 -16.17
N LEU A 248 -6.07 11.57 -15.60
CA LEU A 248 -7.20 12.43 -15.96
C LEU A 248 -6.93 13.31 -17.19
N ILE A 249 -5.66 13.59 -17.50
CA ILE A 249 -5.31 14.50 -18.59
C ILE A 249 -4.62 13.74 -19.72
N ILE A 250 -3.53 13.03 -19.42
CA ILE A 250 -2.68 12.46 -20.46
C ILE A 250 -3.37 11.25 -21.12
N VAL A 251 -3.98 10.35 -20.35
CA VAL A 251 -4.66 9.18 -20.92
C VAL A 251 -5.84 9.57 -21.83
N PRO A 252 -6.78 10.46 -21.44
CA PRO A 252 -7.85 10.93 -22.31
C PRO A 252 -7.34 11.65 -23.56
N LEU A 253 -6.29 12.48 -23.43
CA LEU A 253 -5.67 13.13 -24.59
C LEU A 253 -5.08 12.13 -25.57
N LEU A 254 -4.42 11.07 -25.08
CA LEU A 254 -3.88 10.01 -25.92
C LEU A 254 -5.01 9.22 -26.62
N VAL A 255 -6.09 8.89 -25.90
CA VAL A 255 -7.26 8.21 -26.48
C VAL A 255 -7.92 9.08 -27.55
N PHE A 256 -8.11 10.38 -27.27
CA PHE A 256 -8.67 11.34 -28.22
C PHE A 256 -7.81 11.48 -29.47
N TYR A 257 -6.49 11.67 -29.29
CA TYR A 257 -5.53 11.77 -30.39
C TYR A 257 -5.53 10.51 -31.26
N TRP A 258 -5.57 9.33 -30.64
CA TRP A 258 -5.61 8.06 -31.36
C TRP A 258 -6.92 7.91 -32.17
N GLY A 259 -8.05 8.36 -31.62
CA GLY A 259 -9.32 8.43 -32.34
C GLY A 259 -9.25 9.33 -33.58
N LEU A 260 -8.62 10.50 -33.49
CA LEU A 260 -8.43 11.39 -34.63
C LEU A 260 -7.57 10.77 -35.74
N MET A 261 -6.55 9.98 -35.37
CA MET A 261 -5.69 9.28 -36.34
C MET A 261 -6.43 8.16 -37.09
N ILE A 262 -7.38 7.48 -36.44
CA ILE A 262 -8.19 6.46 -37.13
C ILE A 262 -9.11 7.12 -38.15
N VAL A 263 -9.79 8.20 -37.77
CA VAL A 263 -10.75 8.90 -38.65
C VAL A 263 -10.05 9.56 -39.85
N SER A 264 -8.81 10.01 -39.72
CA SER A 264 -8.07 10.65 -40.83
C SER A 264 -7.52 9.67 -41.87
N THR A 265 -7.51 8.37 -41.57
CA THR A 265 -7.02 7.32 -42.47
C THR A 265 -8.14 6.56 -43.19
N SER A 266 -9.40 6.81 -42.81
CA SER A 266 -10.62 6.31 -43.46
C SER A 266 -11.21 7.34 -44.41
#